data_AF-A0A529XLY5-F1
#
_entry.id   AF-A0A529XLY5-F1
#
_cell.length_a   1.000
_cell.length_b   1.000
_cell.length_c   1.000
_cell.angle_alpha   90.00
_cell.angle_beta   90.00
_cell.angle_gamma   90.00
#
_symmetry.space_group_name_H-M   'P 1'
#
loop_
_entity.id
_entity.type
_entity.pdbx_description
1 polymer ?
#
loop_
_entity_poly.entity_id
_entity_poly.type
_entity_poly.pdbx_seq_one_letter_code
_entity_poly.pdbx_strand_id
1 'polypeptide(L)'
;MVLGEGLEDADGENHRMLGLLGHSTSFARRKMNLGYREARLRAACPLGPEGTLIRGHEFHYAQMTATGNDEPLADLADGQGNPLGASGYRRGHVSGTFFHAIARSA
;
A
#
# COMPACT_ATOMS: atom_id res chain seq x y z
N MET A 1 -5.34 1.85 -6.46
CA MET A 1 -6.44 2.84 -6.55
C MET A 1 -5.96 3.99 -7.43
N VAL A 2 -6.20 5.25 -7.10
CA VAL A 2 -6.09 6.40 -8.04
C VAL A 2 -4.72 6.57 -8.72
N LEU A 3 -3.62 6.27 -8.02
CA LEU A 3 -2.27 6.38 -8.58
C LEU A 3 -1.88 5.21 -9.51
N GLY A 4 -2.59 4.08 -9.44
CA GLY A 4 -2.30 2.88 -10.23
C GLY A 4 -2.67 3.02 -11.71
N GLU A 5 -2.54 1.95 -12.48
CA GLU A 5 -2.93 1.91 -13.91
C GLU A 5 -4.44 1.75 -14.08
N GLY A 6 -5.07 0.94 -13.23
CA GLY A 6 -6.49 0.63 -13.33
C GLY A 6 -7.18 0.34 -11.99
N LEU A 7 -8.49 0.51 -12.00
CA LEU A 7 -9.39 0.12 -10.93
C LEU A 7 -10.61 -0.61 -11.52
N GLU A 8 -10.82 -1.86 -11.12
CA GLU A 8 -12.08 -2.57 -11.36
C GLU A 8 -13.07 -2.18 -10.27
N ASP A 9 -14.24 -1.68 -10.65
CA ASP A 9 -15.28 -1.28 -9.69
C ASP A 9 -16.11 -2.48 -9.17
N ALA A 10 -17.20 -2.19 -8.47
CA ALA A 10 -18.06 -3.23 -7.89
C ALA A 10 -18.89 -4.00 -8.93
N ASP A 11 -19.13 -3.41 -10.10
CA ASP A 11 -19.89 -4.00 -11.21
C ASP A 11 -18.98 -4.76 -12.20
N GLY A 12 -17.67 -4.73 -11.96
CA GLY A 12 -16.65 -5.38 -12.80
C GLY A 12 -16.17 -4.51 -13.96
N GLU A 13 -16.53 -3.22 -13.99
CA GLU A 13 -16.05 -2.29 -15.01
C GLU A 13 -14.65 -1.79 -14.67
N ASN A 14 -13.76 -1.78 -15.67
CA ASN A 14 -12.38 -1.32 -15.51
C ASN A 14 -12.23 0.15 -15.87
N HIS A 15 -11.77 0.94 -14.91
CA HIS A 15 -11.54 2.37 -15.04
C HIS A 15 -10.03 2.66 -15.12
N ARG A 16 -9.62 3.43 -16.12
CA ARG A 16 -8.22 3.90 -16.24
C ARG A 16 -7.92 4.92 -15.16
N MET A 17 -6.85 4.68 -14.40
CA MET A 17 -6.36 5.56 -13.33
C MET A 17 -5.15 6.38 -13.83
N LEU A 18 -4.44 7.08 -12.94
CA LEU A 18 -3.38 8.02 -13.33
C LEU A 18 -2.13 7.36 -13.94
N GLY A 19 -1.88 6.07 -13.67
CA GLY A 19 -0.72 5.32 -14.17
C GLY A 19 0.62 5.79 -13.60
N LEU A 20 0.61 6.51 -12.48
CA LEU A 20 1.84 6.98 -11.82
C LEU A 20 2.55 5.86 -11.07
N LEU A 21 1.81 4.82 -10.69
CA LEU A 21 2.28 3.53 -10.21
C LEU A 21 1.70 2.43 -11.11
N GLY A 22 2.42 1.32 -11.26
CA GLY A 22 2.14 0.22 -12.18
C GLY A 22 1.14 -0.81 -11.66
N HIS A 23 0.59 -0.63 -10.46
CA HIS A 23 -0.35 -1.57 -9.88
C HIS A 23 -1.78 -1.36 -10.39
N SER A 24 -2.61 -2.39 -10.28
CA SER A 24 -4.05 -2.32 -10.49
C SER A 24 -4.81 -2.92 -9.32
N THR A 25 -5.99 -2.39 -9.03
CA THR A 25 -6.81 -2.79 -7.88
C THR A 25 -8.24 -3.14 -8.29
N SER A 26 -8.93 -3.96 -7.50
CA SER A 26 -10.33 -4.32 -7.73
C SER A 26 -11.18 -4.16 -6.47
N PHE A 27 -12.42 -3.71 -6.67
CA PHE A 27 -13.49 -3.70 -5.68
C PHE A 27 -14.60 -4.73 -6.00
N ALA A 28 -14.55 -5.43 -7.13
CA ALA A 28 -15.55 -6.41 -7.56
C ALA A 28 -15.70 -7.55 -6.54
N ARG A 29 -14.57 -8.02 -5.99
CA ARG A 29 -14.54 -9.03 -4.91
C ARG A 29 -14.00 -8.41 -3.64
N ARG A 30 -14.90 -7.92 -2.79
CA ARG A 30 -14.55 -7.24 -1.55
C ARG A 30 -13.91 -8.22 -0.57
N LYS A 31 -12.64 -7.96 -0.21
CA LYS A 31 -11.96 -8.65 0.89
C LYS A 31 -11.54 -7.61 1.92
N MET A 32 -12.09 -7.70 3.13
CA MET A 32 -11.69 -6.80 4.21
C MET A 32 -10.28 -7.15 4.68
N ASN A 33 -9.35 -6.21 4.51
CA ASN A 33 -8.06 -6.22 5.18
C ASN A 33 -8.13 -5.18 6.29
N LEU A 34 -8.01 -5.65 7.53
CA LEU A 34 -8.08 -4.82 8.73
C LEU A 34 -7.00 -5.27 9.72
N GLY A 35 -6.33 -4.30 10.33
CA GLY A 35 -5.52 -4.56 11.52
C GLY A 35 -4.39 -3.55 11.69
N TYR A 36 -3.87 -3.48 12.91
CA TYR A 36 -2.69 -2.69 13.21
C TYR A 36 -1.45 -3.26 12.53
N ARG A 37 -0.56 -2.36 12.11
CA ARG A 37 0.66 -2.65 11.39
C ARG A 37 1.81 -1.82 11.93
N GLU A 38 3.00 -2.38 11.85
CA GLU A 38 4.25 -1.62 11.85
C GLU A 38 4.84 -1.66 10.44
N ALA A 39 5.24 -0.50 9.93
CA ALA A 39 5.89 -0.35 8.63
C ALA A 39 7.33 0.11 8.83
N ARG A 40 8.28 -0.66 8.28
CA ARG A 40 9.68 -0.25 8.14
C ARG A 40 9.88 0.32 6.74
N LEU A 41 10.18 1.61 6.63
CA LEU A 41 10.40 2.24 5.33
C LEU A 41 11.64 1.67 4.63
N ARG A 42 11.51 1.37 3.34
CA ARG A 42 12.61 0.89 2.47
C ARG A 42 13.32 2.01 1.71
N ALA A 43 12.78 3.21 1.73
CA ALA A 43 13.37 4.39 1.13
C ALA A 43 12.90 5.65 1.87
N ALA A 44 13.66 6.73 1.76
CA ALA A 44 13.23 8.02 2.26
C ALA A 44 11.96 8.50 1.53
N CYS A 45 10.97 8.95 2.30
CA CYS A 45 9.71 9.48 1.80
C CYS A 45 9.15 10.53 2.78
N PRO A 46 8.01 11.18 2.49
CA PRO A 46 7.42 12.17 3.40
C PRO A 46 7.14 11.66 4.83
N LEU A 47 7.02 10.35 5.01
CA LEU A 47 6.80 9.75 6.33
C LEU A 47 8.09 9.69 7.18
N GLY A 48 9.27 9.66 6.55
CA GLY A 48 10.56 9.61 7.23
C GLY A 48 11.72 9.10 6.36
N PRO A 49 12.95 9.10 6.89
CA PRO A 49 14.10 8.47 6.24
C PRO A 49 13.92 6.95 6.11
N GLU A 50 14.71 6.32 5.24
CA GLU A 50 14.82 4.87 5.16
C GLU A 50 15.10 4.24 6.54
N GLY A 51 14.51 3.07 6.81
CA GLY A 51 14.64 2.37 8.08
C GLY A 51 13.70 2.85 9.18
N THR A 52 13.06 4.02 9.04
CA THR A 52 12.07 4.52 10.00
C THR A 52 10.96 3.50 10.23
N LEU A 53 10.67 3.25 11.51
CA LEU A 53 9.52 2.47 11.95
C LEU A 53 8.31 3.37 12.17
N ILE A 54 7.17 2.98 11.59
CA ILE A 54 5.91 3.72 11.68
C ILE A 54 4.82 2.76 12.12
N ARG A 55 4.07 3.14 13.16
CA ARG A 55 2.87 2.44 13.60
C ARG A 55 1.64 3.02 12.91
N GLY A 56 0.71 2.15 12.57
CA GLY A 56 -0.49 2.50 11.82
C GLY A 56 -1.44 1.33 11.68
N HIS A 57 -2.32 1.39 10.69
CA HIS A 57 -3.24 0.29 10.38
C HIS A 57 -3.50 0.17 8.88
N GLU A 58 -3.90 -1.02 8.46
CA GLU A 58 -4.56 -1.21 7.16
C GLU A 58 -6.07 -1.30 7.36
N PHE A 59 -6.82 -0.63 6.49
CA PHE A 59 -8.27 -0.76 6.39
C PHE A 59 -8.72 -0.54 4.94
N HIS A 60 -8.97 -1.62 4.20
CA HIS A 60 -9.45 -1.53 2.83
C HIS A 60 -10.17 -2.79 2.37
N TYR A 61 -11.10 -2.62 1.42
CA TYR A 61 -11.77 -3.72 0.72
C TYR A 61 -11.13 -4.06 -0.63
N ALA A 62 -10.32 -3.15 -1.15
CA ALA A 62 -9.67 -3.30 -2.45
C ALA A 62 -8.70 -4.47 -2.43
N GLN A 63 -8.71 -5.27 -3.49
CA GLN A 63 -7.71 -6.30 -3.75
C GLN A 63 -6.71 -5.79 -4.78
N MET A 64 -5.46 -6.26 -4.69
CA MET A 64 -4.48 -6.06 -5.74
C MET A 64 -4.72 -7.10 -6.85
N THR A 65 -4.93 -6.67 -8.08
CA THR A 65 -5.11 -7.57 -9.24
C THR A 65 -3.84 -7.67 -10.07
N ALA A 66 -3.00 -6.63 -10.05
CA ALA A 66 -1.65 -6.65 -10.59
C ALA A 66 -0.74 -5.79 -9.71
N THR A 67 0.46 -6.27 -9.43
CA THR A 67 1.44 -5.54 -8.60
C THR A 67 2.23 -4.49 -9.40
N GLY A 68 2.37 -4.67 -10.71
CA GLY A 68 3.33 -3.91 -11.52
C GLY A 68 4.79 -4.26 -11.14
N ASN A 69 5.71 -3.38 -11.54
CA ASN A 69 7.16 -3.53 -11.34
C ASN A 69 7.78 -2.41 -10.47
N ASP A 70 6.96 -1.66 -9.74
CA ASP A 70 7.46 -0.60 -8.88
C ASP A 70 8.08 -1.15 -7.60
N GLU A 71 9.06 -0.43 -7.08
CA GLU A 71 9.75 -0.83 -5.86
C GLU A 71 8.82 -0.73 -4.64
N PRO A 72 8.93 -1.64 -3.67
CA PRO A 72 8.12 -1.59 -2.46
C PRO A 72 8.46 -0.38 -1.59
N LEU A 73 7.45 0.23 -0.97
CA LEU A 73 7.64 1.39 -0.09
C LEU A 73 8.14 0.98 1.32
N ALA A 74 7.63 -0.12 1.86
CA ALA A 74 7.91 -0.56 3.22
C ALA A 74 7.82 -2.09 3.38
N ASP A 75 8.43 -2.63 4.43
CA ASP A 75 8.11 -3.95 4.97
C ASP A 75 7.09 -3.82 6.11
N LEU A 76 6.05 -4.65 6.11
CA LEU A 76 5.03 -4.66 7.15
C LEU A 76 5.20 -5.83 8.12
N ALA A 77 4.85 -5.56 9.37
CA ALA A 77 4.55 -6.55 10.38
C ALA A 77 3.15 -6.31 10.98
N ASP A 78 2.50 -7.35 11.47
CA ASP A 78 1.24 -7.23 12.20
C ASP A 78 1.43 -6.63 13.61
N GLY A 79 0.33 -6.47 14.36
CA GLY A 79 0.37 -5.92 15.72
C GLY A 79 1.19 -6.73 16.73
N GLN A 80 1.50 -8.00 16.42
CA GLN A 80 2.33 -8.89 17.24
C GLN A 80 3.78 -8.97 16.74
N GLY A 81 4.12 -8.26 15.66
CA GLY A 81 5.46 -8.26 15.07
C GLY A 81 5.69 -9.38 14.05
N ASN A 82 4.66 -10.15 13.66
CA ASN A 82 4.82 -11.16 12.64
C ASN A 82 4.97 -10.49 11.26
N PRO A 83 5.96 -10.88 10.44
CA PRO A 83 6.17 -10.26 9.14
C PRO A 83 5.03 -10.60 8.18
N LEU A 84 4.51 -9.57 7.50
CA LEU A 84 3.51 -9.68 6.44
C LEU A 84 4.11 -9.50 5.04
N GLY A 85 5.38 -9.07 4.98
CA GLY A 85 6.12 -8.85 3.74
C GLY A 85 6.07 -7.39 3.26
N ALA A 86 6.50 -7.18 2.02
CA ALA A 86 6.56 -5.86 1.42
C ALA A 86 5.16 -5.29 1.12
N SER A 87 4.98 -3.98 1.31
CA SER A 87 3.74 -3.27 1.04
C SER A 87 3.97 -1.85 0.55
N GLY A 88 2.95 -1.33 -0.15
CA GLY A 88 3.01 -0.08 -0.87
C GLY A 88 4.03 -0.10 -2.01
N TYR A 89 3.99 0.94 -2.84
CA TYR A 89 4.89 1.08 -3.98
C TYR A 89 5.44 2.48 -4.06
N ARG A 90 6.62 2.61 -4.68
CA ARG A 90 7.25 3.87 -5.02
C ARG A 90 7.79 3.87 -6.45
N ARG A 91 7.69 5.03 -7.10
CA ARG A 91 8.33 5.35 -8.39
C ARG A 91 8.81 6.79 -8.35
N GLY A 92 10.11 6.99 -8.18
CA GLY A 92 10.68 8.33 -7.97
C GLY A 92 10.08 9.02 -6.73
N HIS A 93 9.37 10.13 -6.95
CA HIS A 93 8.69 10.91 -5.90
C HIS A 93 7.25 10.48 -5.63
N VAL A 94 6.71 9.52 -6.40
CA VAL A 94 5.36 9.01 -6.19
C VAL A 94 5.42 7.82 -5.24
N SER A 95 4.60 7.85 -4.19
CA SER A 95 4.43 6.74 -3.26
C SER A 95 2.95 6.50 -2.99
N GLY A 96 2.54 5.24 -2.90
CA GLY A 96 1.18 4.85 -2.56
C GLY A 96 1.15 3.61 -1.68
N THR A 97 0.27 3.59 -0.69
CA THR A 97 0.12 2.46 0.23
C THR A 97 -1.31 2.39 0.79
N PHE A 98 -1.74 1.19 1.19
CA PHE A 98 -2.95 0.99 1.99
C PHE A 98 -2.72 1.18 3.49
N PHE A 99 -1.46 1.39 3.89
CA PHE A 99 -1.10 1.67 5.28
C PHE A 99 -1.44 3.12 5.64
N HIS A 100 -2.29 3.29 6.65
CA HIS A 100 -2.60 4.58 7.25
C HIS A 100 -1.62 4.81 8.40
N ALA A 101 -0.67 5.71 8.20
CA ALA A 101 0.32 6.07 9.21
C ALA A 101 -0.33 6.85 10.37
N ILE A 102 0.06 6.53 11.60
CA ILE A 102 -0.39 7.23 12.82
C ILE A 102 0.78 7.97 13.45
N ALA A 103 1.85 7.27 13.79
CA ALA A 103 3.01 7.84 14.47
C ALA A 103 4.28 7.05 14.15
N ARG A 104 5.43 7.72 14.26
CA ARG A 104 6.73 7.02 14.27
C ARG A 104 6.85 6.22 15.56
N SER A 105 7.45 5.03 15.47
CA SER A 105 7.85 4.31 16.68
C SER A 105 9.00 5.06 17.35
N ALA A 106 9.03 4.99 18.68
CA ALA A 106 10.20 5.36 19.47
C ALA A 106 11.37 4.42 19.15
#